data_AF-A0A6V7QGX1-F1
#
_entry.id   AF-A0A6V7QGX1-F1
#
_cell.length_a   1.000
_cell.length_b   1.000
_cell.length_c   1.000
_cell.angle_alpha   90.00
_cell.angle_beta   90.00
_cell.angle_gamma   90.00
#
_symmetry.space_group_name_H-M   'P 1'
#
loop_
_entity.id
_entity.type
_entity.pdbx_description
1 polymer ?
#
loop_
_entity_poly.entity_id
_entity_poly.type
_entity_poly.pdbx_seq_one_letter_code
_entity_poly.pdbx_strand_id
1 'polypeptide(L)'
;MLMLKRLKDFDVILDMDWLSKYYASIDYRYKVVTFREPRQEEFTYRACKSSCFAATVSAMRARKLVNSGCVAYLATVVEADRVVPALEELLVVREFPDVFPTELPGMPLDRKIEFVIDLIPGTAPISKAPYRMAPAELKEFRAQLQDLLDKEFIRRVCHRGEPRYYLCGRRTDRFDSAWTIAS
;
A
#
# COMPACT_ATOMS: atom_id res chain seq x y z
N MET A 1 13.63 4.21 -1.73
CA MET A 1 12.83 3.62 -0.62
C MET A 1 13.78 3.30 0.53
N LEU A 2 13.94 4.22 1.48
CA LEU A 2 14.76 4.00 2.66
C LEU A 2 13.83 3.65 3.83
N MET A 3 13.90 2.41 4.29
CA MET A 3 13.16 1.92 5.46
C MET A 3 13.87 2.37 6.73
N LEU A 4 13.27 3.30 7.50
CA LEU A 4 13.76 3.60 8.84
C LEU A 4 13.13 2.63 9.84
N LYS A 5 13.96 1.83 10.51
CA LYS A 5 13.51 0.72 11.35
C LYS A 5 12.97 1.19 12.70
N ARG A 6 11.73 0.75 13.00
CA ARG A 6 11.02 0.64 14.29
C ARG A 6 11.11 1.80 15.29
N LEU A 7 10.13 2.70 15.19
CA LEU A 7 9.41 3.16 16.39
C LEU A 7 8.51 1.99 16.81
N LYS A 8 8.31 1.78 18.11
CA LYS A 8 7.89 0.48 18.68
C LYS A 8 6.70 -0.20 17.98
N ASP A 9 5.80 0.56 17.35
CA ASP A 9 4.58 0.04 16.71
C ASP A 9 4.31 0.61 15.29
N PHE A 10 5.23 1.39 14.70
CA PHE A 10 5.05 1.96 13.37
C PHE A 10 6.35 1.97 12.56
N ASP A 11 6.26 1.54 11.31
CA ASP A 11 7.29 1.77 10.30
C ASP A 11 6.97 3.09 9.58
N VAL A 12 7.79 4.12 9.82
CA VAL A 12 7.64 5.41 9.14
C VAL A 12 8.46 5.38 7.86
N ILE A 13 7.78 5.46 6.72
CA ILE A 13 8.40 5.59 5.41
C ILE A 13 8.44 7.08 5.07
N LEU A 14 9.64 7.66 5.11
CA LEU A 14 9.87 9.03 4.68
C LEU A 14 10.29 9.02 3.22
N ASP A 15 9.59 9.81 2.41
CA ASP A 15 9.94 9.97 1.01
C ASP A 15 11.19 10.85 0.83
N MET A 16 11.85 10.70 -0.32
CA MET A 16 13.07 11.43 -0.65
C MET A 16 12.83 12.93 -0.72
N ASP A 17 11.69 13.37 -1.25
CA ASP A 17 11.33 14.78 -1.32
C ASP A 17 11.17 15.40 0.07
N TRP A 18 10.60 14.63 1.00
CA TRP A 18 10.47 15.04 2.40
C TRP A 18 11.85 15.16 3.06
N LEU A 19 12.72 14.17 2.90
CA LEU A 19 14.08 14.19 3.44
C LEU A 19 14.92 15.35 2.86
N SER A 20 14.75 15.62 1.56
CA SER A 20 15.44 16.71 0.86
C SER A 20 15.00 18.07 1.39
N LYS A 21 13.70 18.28 1.60
CA LYS A 21 13.14 19.52 2.16
C LYS A 21 13.74 19.88 3.52
N TYR A 22 13.99 18.89 4.36
CA TYR A 22 14.54 19.08 5.71
C TYR A 22 16.06 18.85 5.80
N TYR A 23 16.76 18.82 4.65
CA TYR A 23 18.21 18.66 4.58
C TYR A 23 18.73 17.48 5.41
N ALA A 24 18.02 16.35 5.32
CA ALA A 24 18.32 15.18 6.12
C ALA A 24 19.61 14.49 5.65
N SER A 25 20.53 14.21 6.58
CA SER A 25 21.70 13.36 6.35
C SER A 25 21.58 12.06 7.14
N ILE A 26 21.76 10.93 6.46
CA ILE A 26 21.61 9.59 7.05
C ILE A 26 23.00 8.98 7.25
N ASP A 27 23.38 8.78 8.50
CA ASP A 27 24.56 7.99 8.88
C ASP A 27 24.15 6.55 9.15
N TYR A 28 24.40 5.68 8.18
CA TYR A 28 24.06 4.27 8.27
C TYR A 28 24.91 3.51 9.31
N ARG A 29 26.18 3.91 9.48
CA ARG A 29 27.12 3.22 10.38
C ARG A 29 26.68 3.37 11.83
N TYR A 30 26.33 4.58 12.22
CA TYR A 30 25.89 4.89 13.58
C TYR A 30 24.36 4.86 13.76
N LYS A 31 23.61 4.64 12.68
CA LYS A 31 22.13 4.59 12.65
C LYS A 31 21.52 5.88 13.16
N VAL A 32 22.03 6.98 12.61
CA VAL A 32 21.66 8.33 12.99
C VAL A 32 21.08 9.02 11.76
N VAL A 33 19.98 9.75 11.95
CA VAL A 33 19.44 10.67 10.96
C VAL A 33 19.51 12.06 11.55
N THR A 34 20.09 12.99 10.82
CA THR A 34 20.32 14.37 11.25
C THR A 34 19.61 15.29 10.28
N PHE A 35 18.88 16.28 10.80
CA PHE A 35 18.10 17.23 10.02
C PHE A 35 18.67 18.64 10.21
N ARG A 36 18.94 19.33 9.11
CA ARG A 36 19.70 20.60 9.09
C ARG A 36 18.96 21.67 8.32
N GLU A 37 17.72 21.94 8.69
CA GLU A 37 16.93 22.98 8.04
C GLU A 37 17.54 24.37 8.30
N PRO A 38 17.83 25.17 7.26
CA PRO A 38 18.28 26.55 7.43
C PRO A 38 17.21 27.32 8.20
N ARG A 39 17.56 27.84 9.39
CA ARG A 39 16.71 28.57 10.37
C ARG A 39 16.15 27.77 11.54
N GLN A 40 16.35 26.46 11.61
CA GLN A 40 16.04 25.67 12.80
C GLN A 40 17.31 25.11 13.45
N GLU A 41 17.18 24.75 14.73
CA GLU A 41 18.25 24.05 15.45
C GLU A 41 18.41 22.63 14.87
N GLU A 42 19.65 22.20 14.68
CA GLU A 42 19.95 20.86 14.17
C GLU A 42 19.45 19.82 15.17
N PHE A 43 18.55 18.94 14.72
CA PHE A 43 18.07 17.84 15.54
C PHE A 43 18.48 16.50 14.96
N THR A 44 18.78 15.56 15.86
CA THR A 44 19.38 14.27 15.52
C THR A 44 18.57 13.14 16.13
N TYR A 45 18.14 12.21 15.29
CA TYR A 45 17.48 10.98 15.69
C TYR A 45 18.49 9.82 15.65
N ARG A 46 18.66 9.10 16.75
CA ARG A 46 19.48 7.90 16.83
C ARG A 46 18.58 6.69 17.04
N ALA A 47 18.68 5.70 16.15
CA ALA A 47 17.96 4.44 16.32
C ALA A 47 18.48 3.68 17.55
N CYS A 48 17.65 3.55 18.58
CA CYS A 48 17.96 2.75 19.77
C CYS A 48 17.47 1.31 19.59
N LYS A 49 18.37 0.33 19.74
CA LYS A 49 18.07 -1.10 19.49
C LYS A 49 17.53 -1.86 20.70
N SER A 50 17.47 -1.22 21.85
CA SER A 50 17.24 -1.92 23.11
C SER A 50 16.46 -1.00 24.02
N SER A 51 15.56 -1.60 24.80
CA SER A 51 15.02 -1.04 26.02
C SER A 51 16.19 -0.63 26.93
N CYS A 52 16.77 0.53 26.67
CA CYS A 52 17.34 1.30 27.75
C CYS A 52 16.16 1.45 28.71
N PHE A 53 16.17 0.65 29.77
CA PHE A 53 15.44 0.98 30.98
C PHE A 53 15.87 2.40 31.30
N ALA A 54 15.13 3.38 30.78
CA ALA A 54 15.08 4.70 31.36
C ALA A 54 14.68 4.39 32.79
N ALA A 55 15.62 4.52 33.72
CA ALA A 55 15.33 4.30 35.11
C ALA A 55 14.13 5.19 35.42
N THR A 56 12.97 4.58 35.68
CA THR A 56 11.74 5.32 35.94
C THR A 56 11.97 6.07 37.24
N VAL A 57 12.23 7.36 37.13
CA VAL A 57 12.40 8.23 38.29
C VAL A 57 11.03 8.82 38.65
N SER A 58 10.80 9.03 39.95
CA SER A 58 9.61 9.77 40.37
C SER A 58 9.63 11.19 39.81
N ALA A 59 8.46 11.80 39.63
CA ALA A 59 8.34 13.18 39.17
C ALA A 59 9.15 14.16 40.04
N MET A 60 9.27 13.90 41.34
CA MET A 60 10.09 14.69 42.26
C MET A 60 11.59 14.59 41.95
N ARG A 61 12.09 13.38 41.66
CA ARG A 61 13.49 13.17 41.28
C ARG A 61 13.78 13.75 39.90
N ALA A 62 12.87 13.60 38.95
CA ALA A 62 12.97 14.25 37.64
C ALA A 62 13.08 15.77 37.78
N ARG A 63 12.19 16.39 38.56
CA ARG A 63 12.23 17.84 38.82
C ARG A 63 13.54 18.28 39.47
N LYS A 64 14.07 17.51 40.42
CA LYS A 64 15.35 17.81 41.07
C LYS A 64 16.52 17.74 40.07
N LEU A 65 16.52 16.75 39.17
CA LEU A 65 17.57 16.59 38.15
C LEU A 65 17.56 17.74 37.14
N VAL A 66 16.37 18.15 36.68
CA VAL A 66 16.21 19.32 35.81
C VAL A 66 16.71 20.59 36.51
N ASN A 67 16.32 20.78 37.78
CA ASN A 67 16.77 21.93 38.56
C ASN A 67 18.27 21.92 38.87
N SER A 68 18.94 20.77 38.83
CA SER A 68 20.40 20.66 38.97
C SER A 68 21.17 20.87 37.67
N GLY A 69 20.50 21.24 36.57
CA GLY A 69 21.12 21.53 35.28
C GLY A 69 21.19 20.34 34.32
N CYS A 70 20.50 19.24 34.59
CA CYS A 70 20.39 18.14 33.63
C CYS A 70 19.45 18.52 32.48
N VAL A 71 19.83 18.16 31.25
CA VAL A 71 19.00 18.34 30.05
C VAL A 71 17.83 17.35 30.09
N ALA A 72 16.61 17.87 29.97
CA ALA A 72 15.40 17.07 29.83
C ALA A 72 14.89 17.09 28.40
N TYR A 73 14.35 15.96 27.96
CA TYR A 73 13.68 15.81 26.67
C TYR A 73 12.23 15.41 26.92
N LEU A 74 11.32 15.98 26.12
CA LEU A 74 9.93 15.53 26.11
C LEU A 74 9.86 14.20 25.35
N ALA A 75 9.41 13.14 26.02
CA ALA A 75 9.15 11.85 25.39
C ALA A 75 7.66 11.56 25.47
N THR A 76 7.02 11.38 24.31
CA THR A 76 5.64 10.91 24.22
C THR A 76 5.63 9.39 24.23
N VAL A 77 5.01 8.80 25.25
CA VAL A 77 4.75 7.35 25.31
C VAL A 77 3.42 7.12 24.62
N VAL A 78 3.44 6.48 23.45
CA VAL A 78 2.23 5.96 22.81
C VAL A 78 2.06 4.54 23.33
N GLU A 79 0.91 4.26 23.92
CA GLU A 79 0.57 2.94 24.44
C GLU A 79 0.36 1.98 23.27
N ALA A 80 1.27 1.00 23.16
CA ALA A 80 1.36 0.03 22.06
C ALA A 80 0.23 -1.01 22.05
N ASP A 81 -0.42 -1.23 23.21
CA ASP A 81 -1.40 -2.32 23.41
C ASP A 81 -2.83 -1.89 23.06
N ARG A 82 -3.00 -0.98 22.11
CA ARG A 82 -4.29 -0.92 21.43
C ARG A 82 -4.35 -2.11 20.50
N VAL A 83 -5.16 -3.11 20.89
CA VAL A 83 -5.78 -4.06 19.96
C VAL A 83 -5.96 -3.31 18.65
N VAL A 84 -5.29 -3.76 17.58
CA VAL A 84 -5.44 -3.13 16.26
C VAL A 84 -6.94 -3.03 16.06
N PRO A 85 -7.50 -1.80 16.00
CA PRO A 85 -8.93 -1.65 15.84
C PRO A 85 -9.32 -2.48 14.63
N ALA A 86 -10.40 -3.24 14.72
CA ALA A 86 -10.92 -3.94 13.54
C ALA A 86 -11.00 -2.91 12.38
N LEU A 87 -10.81 -3.33 11.12
CA LEU A 87 -10.72 -2.37 10.00
C LEU A 87 -11.93 -1.40 10.01
N GLU A 88 -13.07 -1.91 10.46
CA GLU A 88 -14.36 -1.26 10.69
C GLU A 88 -14.36 -0.18 11.79
N GLU A 89 -13.36 -0.14 12.66
CA GLU A 89 -13.21 0.85 13.74
C GLU A 89 -12.36 2.06 13.31
N LEU A 90 -11.63 1.96 12.19
CA LEU A 90 -10.91 3.09 11.63
C LEU A 90 -11.91 4.14 11.14
N LEU A 91 -11.78 5.38 11.63
CA LEU A 91 -12.69 6.49 11.26
C LEU A 91 -12.82 6.65 9.74
N VAL A 92 -11.72 6.49 9.00
CA VAL A 92 -11.70 6.58 7.54
C VAL A 92 -12.56 5.49 6.88
N VAL A 93 -12.53 4.26 7.41
CA VAL A 93 -13.33 3.15 6.87
C VAL A 93 -14.81 3.34 7.19
N ARG A 94 -15.12 3.87 8.38
CA ARG A 94 -16.50 4.21 8.78
C ARG A 94 -17.08 5.39 8.01
N GLU A 95 -16.24 6.34 7.60
CA GLU A 95 -16.64 7.52 6.83
C GLU A 95 -16.92 7.18 5.36
N PHE A 96 -16.24 6.16 4.81
CA PHE A 96 -16.36 5.73 3.41
C PHE A 96 -16.71 4.24 3.25
N PRO A 97 -17.85 3.77 3.78
CA PRO A 97 -18.23 2.35 3.72
C PRO A 97 -18.50 1.87 2.29
N ASP A 98 -18.82 2.79 1.38
CA ASP A 98 -19.03 2.57 -0.05
C ASP A 98 -17.72 2.33 -0.83
N VAL A 99 -16.60 2.88 -0.34
CA VAL A 99 -15.26 2.71 -0.93
C VAL A 99 -14.59 1.42 -0.45
N PHE A 100 -14.92 0.95 0.75
CA PHE A 100 -14.37 -0.27 1.36
C PHE A 100 -15.41 -1.37 1.60
N PRO A 101 -16.15 -1.82 0.59
CA PRO A 101 -17.12 -2.90 0.77
C PRO A 101 -16.40 -4.24 0.98
N THR A 102 -17.00 -5.14 1.76
CA THR A 102 -16.45 -6.50 2.02
C THR A 102 -16.27 -7.30 0.73
N GLU A 103 -17.12 -7.06 -0.26
CA GLU A 103 -17.00 -7.57 -1.61
C GLU A 103 -17.16 -6.42 -2.61
N LEU A 104 -16.35 -6.42 -3.68
CA LEU A 104 -16.46 -5.40 -4.70
C LEU A 104 -17.83 -5.50 -5.39
N PRO A 105 -18.63 -4.41 -5.44
CA PRO A 105 -19.76 -4.38 -6.35
C PRO A 105 -19.19 -4.60 -7.75
N GLY A 106 -19.89 -5.39 -8.58
CA GLY A 106 -19.47 -5.68 -9.95
C GLY A 106 -19.16 -4.42 -10.75
N MET A 107 -18.70 -4.57 -11.99
CA MET A 107 -18.35 -3.42 -12.82
C MET A 107 -19.48 -2.38 -12.85
N PRO A 108 -19.22 -1.11 -12.48
CA PRO A 108 -20.24 -0.07 -12.60
C PRO A 108 -20.61 0.03 -14.08
N LEU A 109 -21.88 -0.26 -14.39
CA LEU A 109 -22.41 -0.30 -15.76
C LEU A 109 -22.20 1.03 -16.50
N ASP A 110 -22.23 2.14 -15.75
CA ASP A 110 -22.20 3.49 -16.28
C ASP A 110 -20.90 4.22 -15.89
N ARG A 111 -19.83 3.87 -16.59
CA ARG A 111 -18.56 4.62 -16.50
C ARG A 111 -18.73 5.91 -17.29
N LYS A 112 -18.58 7.08 -16.65
CA LYS A 112 -18.59 8.39 -17.35
C LYS A 112 -17.48 8.54 -18.40
N ILE A 113 -16.47 7.68 -18.34
CA ILE A 113 -15.30 7.68 -19.23
C ILE A 113 -15.20 6.29 -19.86
N GLU A 114 -15.18 6.24 -21.18
CA GLU A 114 -14.85 5.04 -21.94
C GLU A 114 -13.32 4.88 -21.99
N PHE A 115 -12.84 3.69 -21.64
CA PHE A 115 -11.42 3.37 -21.75
C PHE A 115 -11.16 2.83 -23.15
N VAL A 116 -10.67 3.68 -24.05
CA VAL A 116 -10.23 3.29 -25.39
C VAL A 116 -8.76 2.93 -25.33
N ILE A 117 -8.39 1.77 -25.88
CA ILE A 117 -7.00 1.36 -26.05
C ILE A 117 -6.63 1.68 -27.50
N ASP A 118 -5.95 2.81 -27.71
CA ASP A 118 -5.46 3.18 -29.03
C ASP A 118 -4.28 2.28 -29.42
N LEU A 119 -4.45 1.54 -30.51
CA LEU A 119 -3.38 0.73 -31.08
C LEU A 119 -2.63 1.53 -32.14
N ILE A 120 -1.30 1.41 -32.15
CA ILE A 120 -0.49 1.95 -33.24
C ILE A 120 -0.90 1.19 -34.53
N PRO A 121 -1.20 1.89 -35.64
CA PRO A 121 -1.56 1.24 -36.90
C PRO A 121 -0.53 0.20 -37.31
N GLY A 122 -0.99 -1.02 -37.62
CA GLY A 122 -0.12 -2.16 -37.92
C GLY A 122 0.23 -3.06 -36.72
N THR A 123 -0.24 -2.74 -35.51
CA THR A 123 -0.12 -3.63 -34.34
C THR A 123 -1.03 -4.85 -34.50
N ALA A 124 -0.44 -6.04 -34.60
CA ALA A 124 -1.18 -7.29 -34.60
C ALA A 124 -1.56 -7.71 -33.17
N PRO A 125 -2.74 -8.34 -32.97
CA PRO A 125 -3.10 -8.92 -31.67
C PRO A 125 -2.08 -9.95 -31.18
N ILE A 126 -1.74 -9.90 -29.89
CA ILE A 126 -0.81 -10.85 -29.29
C ILE A 126 -1.59 -12.11 -28.90
N SER A 127 -1.21 -13.24 -29.52
CA SER A 127 -1.68 -14.56 -29.11
C SER A 127 -0.51 -15.39 -28.59
N LYS A 128 -0.57 -15.80 -27.32
CA LYS A 128 0.43 -16.67 -26.69
C LYS A 128 -0.25 -17.91 -26.13
N ALA A 129 0.44 -19.04 -26.20
CA ALA A 129 -0.02 -20.25 -25.55
C ALA A 129 -0.09 -20.05 -24.02
N PRO A 130 -1.05 -20.70 -23.34
CA PRO A 130 -1.16 -20.63 -21.89
C PRO A 130 0.09 -21.20 -21.24
N TYR A 131 0.45 -20.65 -20.09
CA TYR A 131 1.50 -21.24 -19.27
C TYR A 131 1.05 -22.60 -18.73
N ARG A 132 1.98 -23.55 -18.62
CA ARG A 132 1.69 -24.87 -18.02
C ARG A 132 1.56 -24.71 -16.51
N MET A 133 0.39 -25.04 -15.97
CA MET A 133 0.10 -25.01 -14.52
C MET A 133 -0.11 -26.43 -13.99
N ALA A 134 0.20 -26.66 -12.72
CA ALA A 134 -0.12 -27.92 -12.05
C ALA A 134 -1.66 -28.08 -11.91
N PRO A 135 -2.20 -29.31 -11.76
CA PRO A 135 -3.64 -29.52 -11.64
C PRO A 135 -4.32 -28.75 -10.50
N ALA A 136 -3.62 -28.55 -9.38
CA ALA A 136 -4.13 -27.78 -8.24
C ALA A 136 -4.22 -26.27 -8.56
N GLU A 137 -3.20 -25.71 -9.21
CA GLU A 137 -3.17 -24.31 -9.65
C GLU A 137 -4.25 -24.06 -10.70
N LEU A 138 -4.44 -24.99 -11.64
CA LEU A 138 -5.48 -24.87 -12.67
C LEU A 138 -6.89 -24.89 -12.07
N LYS A 139 -7.11 -25.67 -11.00
CA LYS A 139 -8.40 -25.71 -10.29
C LYS A 139 -8.69 -24.35 -9.63
N GLU A 140 -7.70 -23.77 -8.96
CA GLU A 140 -7.81 -22.46 -8.33
C GLU A 140 -8.04 -21.36 -9.37
N PHE A 141 -7.26 -21.38 -10.46
CA PHE A 141 -7.40 -20.42 -11.55
C PHE A 141 -8.80 -20.46 -12.18
N ARG A 142 -9.38 -21.66 -12.38
CA ARG A 142 -10.76 -21.81 -12.87
C ARG A 142 -11.80 -21.27 -11.89
N ALA A 143 -11.59 -21.45 -10.59
CA ALA A 143 -12.49 -20.89 -9.57
C ALA A 143 -12.49 -19.35 -9.61
N GLN A 144 -11.31 -18.74 -9.73
CA GLN A 144 -11.18 -17.28 -9.87
C GLN A 144 -11.80 -16.76 -11.17
N LEU A 145 -11.60 -17.46 -12.30
CA LEU A 145 -12.25 -17.08 -13.56
C LEU A 145 -13.77 -17.15 -13.47
N GLN A 146 -14.31 -18.15 -12.77
CA GLN A 146 -15.76 -18.28 -12.59
C GLN A 146 -16.32 -17.15 -11.73
N ASP A 147 -15.65 -16.82 -10.62
CA ASP A 147 -16.03 -15.68 -9.77
C ASP A 147 -16.05 -14.35 -10.56
N LEU A 148 -15.06 -14.12 -11.42
CA LEU A 148 -15.01 -12.93 -12.28
C LEU A 148 -16.12 -12.91 -13.35
N LEU A 149 -16.54 -14.07 -13.85
CA LEU A 149 -17.67 -14.18 -14.78
C LEU A 149 -19.00 -13.90 -14.07
N ASP A 150 -19.17 -14.47 -12.88
CA ASP A 150 -20.40 -14.34 -12.07
C ASP A 150 -20.60 -12.89 -11.61
N LYS A 151 -19.50 -12.16 -11.35
CA LYS A 151 -19.49 -10.72 -11.04
C LYS A 151 -19.52 -9.80 -12.27
N GLU A 152 -19.67 -10.36 -13.47
CA GLU A 152 -19.71 -9.66 -14.75
C GLU A 152 -18.49 -8.76 -15.06
N PHE A 153 -17.36 -8.99 -14.39
CA PHE A 153 -16.09 -8.29 -14.69
C PHE A 153 -15.55 -8.68 -16.06
N ILE A 154 -15.75 -9.94 -16.44
CA ILE A 154 -15.33 -10.50 -17.72
C ILE A 154 -16.49 -11.20 -18.43
N ARG A 155 -16.43 -11.29 -19.76
CA ARG A 155 -17.37 -12.06 -20.58
C ARG A 155 -16.63 -13.02 -21.49
N ARG A 156 -17.20 -14.21 -21.69
CA ARG A 156 -16.75 -15.17 -22.71
C ARG A 156 -17.22 -14.69 -24.09
N VAL A 157 -16.29 -14.61 -25.03
CA VAL A 157 -16.56 -14.36 -26.44
C VAL A 157 -15.87 -15.46 -27.24
N CYS A 158 -16.63 -16.16 -28.08
CA CYS A 158 -16.08 -17.19 -28.94
C CYS A 158 -15.80 -16.61 -30.32
N HIS A 159 -14.54 -16.55 -30.73
CA HIS A 159 -14.15 -16.33 -32.12
C HIS A 159 -13.52 -17.63 -32.64
N ARG A 160 -14.14 -18.26 -33.65
CA ARG A 160 -13.65 -19.46 -34.34
C ARG A 160 -13.35 -20.68 -33.43
N GLY A 161 -14.14 -20.90 -32.37
CA GLY A 161 -14.08 -22.12 -31.56
C GLY A 161 -13.08 -22.10 -30.39
N GLU A 162 -12.33 -21.01 -30.19
CA GLU A 162 -11.46 -20.82 -29.02
C GLU A 162 -12.14 -19.91 -27.98
N PRO A 163 -12.24 -20.31 -26.70
CA PRO A 163 -12.79 -19.45 -25.65
C PRO A 163 -11.83 -18.26 -25.39
N ARG A 164 -12.34 -17.03 -25.56
CA ARG A 164 -11.61 -15.80 -25.23
C ARG A 164 -12.37 -15.03 -24.15
N TYR A 165 -11.63 -14.41 -23.24
CA TYR A 165 -12.19 -13.60 -22.14
C TYR A 165 -11.89 -12.13 -22.39
N TYR A 166 -12.90 -11.28 -22.26
CA TYR A 166 -12.77 -9.83 -22.42
C TYR A 166 -13.24 -9.13 -21.16
N LEU A 167 -12.58 -8.04 -20.77
CA LEU A 167 -13.07 -7.14 -19.74
C LEU A 167 -14.35 -6.46 -20.24
N CYS A 168 -15.38 -6.42 -19.40
CA CYS A 168 -16.67 -5.83 -19.75
C CYS A 168 -16.57 -4.29 -19.79
N GLY A 169 -16.38 -3.71 -20.98
CA GLY A 169 -16.81 -2.33 -21.30
C GLY A 169 -18.26 -2.36 -21.78
N ARG A 170 -18.96 -1.21 -21.82
CA ARG A 170 -20.42 -1.12 -22.09
C ARG A 170 -20.92 -2.01 -23.23
N ARG A 171 -22.22 -2.33 -23.18
CA ARG A 171 -22.98 -3.27 -24.04
C ARG A 171 -22.93 -3.00 -25.57
N THR A 172 -22.28 -1.95 -26.06
CA THR A 172 -22.44 -1.45 -27.45
C THR A 172 -21.19 -1.35 -28.31
N ASP A 173 -19.98 -1.61 -27.82
CA ASP A 173 -18.79 -1.30 -28.62
C ASP A 173 -18.25 -2.48 -29.43
N ARG A 174 -17.97 -2.18 -30.69
CA ARG A 174 -17.33 -3.03 -31.70
C ARG A 174 -15.88 -3.28 -31.23
N PHE A 175 -15.57 -4.49 -30.77
CA PHE A 175 -14.32 -4.82 -30.08
C PHE A 175 -13.13 -5.01 -31.05
N ASP A 176 -12.11 -4.14 -30.97
CA ASP A 176 -10.86 -4.25 -31.75
C ASP A 176 -9.59 -4.63 -30.93
N SER A 177 -9.70 -4.94 -29.63
CA SER A 177 -8.54 -5.40 -28.85
C SER A 177 -8.84 -6.68 -28.08
N ALA A 178 -8.28 -7.80 -28.55
CA ALA A 178 -8.42 -9.14 -27.97
C ALA A 178 -7.14 -9.54 -27.21
N TRP A 179 -7.28 -10.06 -25.99
CA TRP A 179 -6.20 -10.72 -25.25
C TRP A 179 -6.50 -12.23 -25.13
N THR A 180 -5.53 -13.05 -25.54
CA THR A 180 -5.64 -14.52 -25.50
C THR A 180 -5.25 -15.06 -24.13
N ILE A 181 -6.18 -15.73 -23.44
CA ILE A 181 -5.85 -16.69 -22.39
C ILE A 181 -6.52 -18.00 -22.80
N ALA A 182 -5.76 -18.89 -23.45
CA ALA A 182 -6.25 -20.22 -23.79
C ALA A 182 -6.30 -21.12 -22.54
N SER A 183 -7.07 -22.22 -22.62
CA SER A 183 -7.23 -23.24 -21.58
C SER A 183 -6.53 -24.53 -21.95
#